data_AF-A0A7K3IW31-F1
#
_entry.id   AF-A0A7K3IW31-F1
#
_cell.length_a   1.000
_cell.length_b   1.000
_cell.length_c   1.000
_cell.angle_alpha   90.00
_cell.angle_beta   90.00
_cell.angle_gamma   90.00
#
_symmetry.space_group_name_H-M   'P 1'
#
loop_
_entity.id
_entity.type
_entity.pdbx_description
1 polymer ?
#
loop_
_entity_poly.entity_id
_entity_poly.type
_entity_poly.pdbx_seq_one_letter_code
_entity_poly.pdbx_strand_id
1 'polypeptide(L)'
;GNTSLEEVAMIIKSHHNLNLRTDINSKLIYSTSRLVSTLMSMPVQANKAIVGRNAFAHSSGIHQDGVLKNRENYEIIDPHEVGIRESSIILTARSGRAALNHRLQLLGFNYDKEALDDIYQRFLILADKKKEINDEDIRMLTGEVFQGEKSLKLEVLQVTCGKSTVPVATVGLRINGEVHTSTAAGNGPIDAAFTAVKHLISRTVHLEEFLIQAITKGSDDFGKVHIQVEHEGKIYYGFGTNTDIVTASVEAFIDAISKIK
;
A
#
# COMPACT_ATOMS: atom_id res chain seq x y z
N GLY A 1 9.90 -26.83 8.65
CA GLY A 1 9.79 -25.79 9.69
C GLY A 1 8.94 -26.30 10.84
N ASN A 2 8.89 -25.56 11.94
CA ASN A 2 8.00 -25.85 13.07
C ASN A 2 6.55 -25.45 12.75
N THR A 3 5.61 -25.91 13.57
CA THR A 3 4.20 -25.50 13.51
C THR A 3 4.03 -24.00 13.69
N SER A 4 3.14 -23.39 12.90
CA SER A 4 2.84 -21.96 12.96
C SER A 4 2.05 -21.61 14.23
N LEU A 5 2.62 -20.75 15.07
CA LEU A 5 2.00 -20.33 16.33
C LEU A 5 0.74 -19.51 16.09
N GLU A 6 0.78 -18.59 15.13
CA GLU A 6 -0.31 -17.69 14.82
C GLU A 6 -1.54 -18.42 14.27
N GLU A 7 -1.34 -19.46 13.45
CA GLU A 7 -2.44 -20.29 12.94
C GLU A 7 -3.10 -21.08 14.08
N VAL A 8 -2.31 -21.74 14.93
CA VAL A 8 -2.83 -22.52 16.06
C VAL A 8 -3.55 -21.62 17.06
N ALA A 9 -2.97 -20.46 17.40
CA ALA A 9 -3.58 -19.50 18.30
C ALA A 9 -4.94 -19.01 17.77
N MET A 10 -5.03 -18.70 16.48
CA MET A 10 -6.27 -18.23 15.88
C MET A 10 -7.30 -19.33 15.66
N ILE A 11 -6.89 -20.58 15.43
CA ILE A 11 -7.82 -21.73 15.42
C ILE A 11 -8.48 -21.89 16.79
N ILE A 12 -7.70 -21.90 17.87
CA ILE A 12 -8.22 -22.03 19.25
C ILE A 12 -9.13 -20.85 19.58
N LYS A 13 -8.74 -19.64 19.20
CA LYS A 13 -9.52 -18.43 19.47
C LYS A 13 -10.86 -18.40 18.71
N SER A 14 -10.87 -18.81 17.44
CA SER A 14 -12.07 -18.71 16.58
C SER A 14 -13.08 -19.85 16.82
N HIS A 15 -12.65 -20.96 17.41
CA HIS A 15 -13.48 -22.15 17.62
C HIS A 15 -13.76 -22.39 19.11
N HIS A 16 -14.69 -21.62 19.67
CA HIS A 16 -15.06 -21.69 21.09
C HIS A 16 -15.56 -23.07 21.54
N ASN A 17 -16.09 -23.89 20.62
CA ASN A 17 -16.55 -25.25 20.88
C ASN A 17 -15.43 -26.25 21.22
N LEU A 18 -14.16 -25.90 20.99
CA LEU A 18 -13.03 -26.76 21.33
C LEU A 18 -12.74 -26.80 22.85
N ASN A 19 -13.31 -25.88 23.63
CA ASN A 19 -13.01 -25.73 25.07
C ASN A 19 -11.52 -25.59 25.39
N LEU A 20 -10.75 -24.98 24.47
CA LEU A 20 -9.33 -24.69 24.62
C LEU A 20 -9.13 -23.18 24.77
N ARG A 21 -8.06 -22.78 25.49
CA ARG A 21 -7.65 -21.38 25.63
C ARG A 21 -6.15 -21.24 25.54
N THR A 22 -5.71 -20.05 25.13
CA THR A 22 -4.30 -19.64 25.18
C THR A 22 -4.23 -18.25 25.81
N ASP A 23 -3.10 -17.92 26.43
CA ASP A 23 -2.85 -16.57 26.97
C ASP A 23 -2.17 -15.65 25.93
N ILE A 24 -2.22 -16.02 24.65
CA ILE A 24 -1.61 -15.26 23.55
C ILE A 24 -2.44 -14.01 23.28
N ASN A 25 -1.79 -12.84 23.34
CA ASN A 25 -2.41 -11.60 22.90
C ASN A 25 -2.43 -11.54 21.36
N SER A 26 -3.55 -11.96 20.77
CA SER A 26 -3.68 -12.07 19.32
C SER A 26 -3.49 -10.74 18.58
N LYS A 27 -3.79 -9.59 19.21
CA LYS A 27 -3.67 -8.27 18.59
C LYS A 27 -2.21 -7.88 18.28
N LEU A 28 -1.23 -8.60 18.82
CA LEU A 28 0.19 -8.39 18.56
C LEU A 28 0.75 -9.35 17.50
N ILE A 29 -0.05 -10.28 16.97
CA ILE A 29 0.42 -11.30 16.02
C ILE A 29 1.00 -10.66 14.77
N TYR A 30 0.29 -9.70 14.16
CA TYR A 30 0.73 -9.09 12.91
C TYR A 30 2.05 -8.32 13.08
N SER A 31 2.15 -7.43 14.06
CA SER A 31 3.38 -6.66 14.32
C SER A 31 4.55 -7.55 14.73
N THR A 32 4.31 -8.61 15.51
CA THR A 32 5.33 -9.61 15.85
C THR A 32 5.81 -10.36 14.61
N SER A 33 4.91 -10.73 13.70
CA SER A 33 5.28 -11.38 12.44
C SER A 33 6.16 -10.48 11.57
N ARG A 34 5.82 -9.17 11.47
CA ARG A 34 6.66 -8.18 10.79
C ARG A 34 8.04 -8.08 11.44
N LEU A 35 8.11 -8.00 12.77
CA LEU A 35 9.38 -7.96 13.51
C LEU A 35 10.25 -9.19 13.23
N VAL A 36 9.69 -10.40 13.30
CA VAL A 36 10.42 -11.65 13.02
C VAL A 36 10.89 -11.68 11.57
N SER A 37 10.03 -11.28 10.62
CA SER A 37 10.37 -11.19 9.19
C SER A 37 11.58 -10.29 8.96
N THR A 38 11.62 -9.12 9.61
CA THR A 38 12.74 -8.17 9.56
C THR A 38 14.00 -8.73 10.20
N LEU A 39 13.92 -9.27 11.42
CA LEU A 39 15.09 -9.78 12.14
C LEU A 39 15.73 -10.98 11.44
N MET A 40 14.93 -11.82 10.80
CA MET A 40 15.39 -13.03 10.10
C MET A 40 15.67 -12.79 8.61
N SER A 41 15.45 -11.58 8.10
CA SER A 41 15.55 -11.24 6.67
C SER A 41 14.77 -12.20 5.77
N MET A 42 13.63 -12.68 6.25
CA MET A 42 12.79 -13.65 5.55
C MET A 42 11.40 -13.06 5.35
N PRO A 43 11.02 -12.69 4.12
CA PRO A 43 9.72 -12.07 3.87
C PRO A 43 8.58 -13.06 4.13
N VAL A 44 7.49 -12.56 4.72
CA VAL A 44 6.27 -13.35 4.89
C VAL A 44 5.58 -13.51 3.54
N GLN A 45 5.21 -14.75 3.21
CA GLN A 45 4.50 -15.05 1.97
C GLN A 45 3.15 -14.31 1.95
N ALA A 46 2.79 -13.76 0.79
CA ALA A 46 1.57 -12.95 0.67
C ALA A 46 0.30 -13.71 1.08
N ASN A 47 0.25 -15.01 0.78
CA ASN A 47 -0.85 -15.92 1.08
C ASN A 47 -0.69 -16.68 2.41
N LYS A 48 0.27 -16.31 3.27
CA LYS A 48 0.41 -16.92 4.60
C LYS A 48 -0.83 -16.64 5.42
N ALA A 49 -1.43 -17.67 6.01
CA ALA A 49 -2.60 -17.50 6.87
C ALA A 49 -2.30 -16.54 8.05
N ILE A 50 -3.30 -15.76 8.44
CA ILE A 50 -3.29 -14.77 9.53
C ILE A 50 -2.42 -13.53 9.29
N VAL A 51 -1.21 -13.68 8.76
CA VAL A 51 -0.20 -12.60 8.73
C VAL A 51 0.26 -12.21 7.32
N GLY A 52 -0.15 -12.96 6.30
CA GLY A 52 0.12 -12.62 4.91
C GLY A 52 -0.69 -11.41 4.47
N ARG A 53 -0.11 -10.57 3.61
CA ARG A 53 -0.77 -9.36 3.11
C ARG A 53 -2.11 -9.62 2.38
N ASN A 54 -2.31 -10.83 1.87
CA ASN A 54 -3.54 -11.24 1.19
C ASN A 54 -4.53 -11.97 2.12
N ALA A 55 -4.20 -12.16 3.41
CA ALA A 55 -5.04 -12.95 4.33
C ALA A 55 -6.42 -12.32 4.57
N PHE A 56 -6.53 -10.99 4.49
CA PHE A 56 -7.77 -10.21 4.65
C PHE A 56 -8.01 -9.32 3.42
N ALA A 57 -7.63 -9.82 2.24
CA ALA A 57 -7.79 -9.10 0.98
C ALA A 57 -8.86 -9.75 0.10
N HIS A 58 -9.78 -8.94 -0.42
CA HIS A 58 -10.90 -9.40 -1.25
C HIS A 58 -10.79 -8.84 -2.66
N SER A 59 -10.57 -9.73 -3.64
CA SER A 59 -10.38 -9.37 -5.05
C SER A 59 -11.48 -9.85 -6.00
N SER A 60 -12.29 -10.83 -5.57
CA SER A 60 -13.42 -11.35 -6.32
C SER A 60 -14.66 -10.50 -6.10
N GLY A 61 -15.38 -10.11 -7.17
CA GLY A 61 -16.57 -9.26 -7.05
C GLY A 61 -17.65 -9.81 -6.13
N ILE A 62 -17.89 -11.13 -6.13
CA ILE A 62 -18.86 -11.76 -5.22
C ILE A 62 -18.42 -11.70 -3.74
N HIS A 63 -17.12 -11.81 -3.47
CA HIS A 63 -16.58 -11.70 -2.11
C HIS A 63 -16.64 -10.24 -1.64
N GLN A 64 -16.28 -9.31 -2.51
CA GLN A 64 -16.34 -7.88 -2.22
C GLN A 64 -17.76 -7.44 -1.89
N ASP A 65 -18.75 -7.81 -2.71
CA ASP A 65 -20.17 -7.51 -2.46
C ASP A 65 -20.65 -8.13 -1.13
N GLY A 66 -20.27 -9.38 -0.86
CA GLY A 66 -20.66 -10.04 0.38
C GLY A 66 -20.05 -9.42 1.63
N VAL A 67 -18.77 -9.05 1.60
CA VAL A 67 -18.06 -8.38 2.71
C VAL A 67 -18.63 -6.99 2.98
N LEU A 68 -18.98 -6.26 1.91
CA LEU A 68 -19.62 -4.94 2.03
C LEU A 68 -21.01 -5.00 2.66
N LYS A 69 -21.75 -6.11 2.45
CA LYS A 69 -23.09 -6.33 3.04
C LYS A 69 -23.02 -6.87 4.46
N ASN A 70 -22.19 -7.90 4.67
CA ASN A 70 -21.90 -8.48 5.98
C ASN A 70 -20.51 -9.14 5.95
N ARG A 71 -19.57 -8.58 6.71
CA ARG A 71 -18.18 -9.07 6.78
C ARG A 71 -18.07 -10.55 7.15
N GLU A 72 -18.92 -11.04 8.05
CA GLU A 72 -18.89 -12.42 8.54
C GLU A 72 -19.12 -13.48 7.44
N ASN A 73 -19.66 -13.09 6.28
CA ASN A 73 -19.84 -13.99 5.15
C ASN A 73 -18.53 -14.56 4.60
N TYR A 74 -17.44 -13.80 4.70
CA TYR A 74 -16.13 -14.14 4.13
C TYR A 74 -14.96 -13.92 5.11
N GLU A 75 -15.21 -13.29 6.26
CA GLU A 75 -14.22 -13.02 7.30
C GLU A 75 -14.61 -13.76 8.58
N ILE A 76 -14.10 -14.98 8.76
CA ILE A 76 -14.26 -15.74 10.02
C ILE A 76 -13.51 -15.09 11.20
N ILE A 77 -12.46 -14.32 10.89
CA ILE A 77 -11.65 -13.59 11.85
C ILE A 77 -11.73 -12.12 11.47
N ASP A 78 -12.08 -11.24 12.41
CA ASP A 78 -11.94 -9.81 12.23
C ASP A 78 -10.43 -9.45 12.20
N PRO A 79 -9.92 -8.79 11.14
CA PRO A 79 -8.51 -8.36 11.07
C PRO A 79 -8.03 -7.60 12.31
N HIS A 80 -8.90 -6.84 12.98
CA HIS A 80 -8.55 -6.13 14.20
C HIS A 80 -8.13 -7.06 15.34
N GLU A 81 -8.62 -8.30 15.36
CA GLU A 81 -8.24 -9.27 16.39
C GLU A 81 -6.81 -9.75 16.27
N VAL A 82 -6.20 -9.65 15.09
CA VAL A 82 -4.83 -10.09 14.82
C VAL A 82 -3.83 -8.93 14.73
N GLY A 83 -4.32 -7.69 14.91
CA GLY A 83 -3.52 -6.48 14.85
C GLY A 83 -3.47 -5.81 13.47
N ILE A 84 -4.38 -6.17 12.57
CA ILE A 84 -4.52 -5.53 11.25
C ILE A 84 -5.62 -4.47 11.34
N ARG A 85 -5.36 -3.26 10.81
CA ARG A 85 -6.30 -2.13 10.95
C ARG A 85 -7.56 -2.29 10.11
N GLU A 86 -7.48 -2.86 8.91
CA GLU A 86 -8.65 -3.06 8.06
C GLU A 86 -8.37 -4.08 6.96
N SER A 87 -9.43 -4.71 6.47
CA SER A 87 -9.40 -5.54 5.27
C SER A 87 -9.24 -4.67 4.02
N SER A 88 -8.57 -5.22 3.00
CA SER A 88 -8.37 -4.52 1.74
C SER A 88 -9.33 -5.03 0.66
N ILE A 89 -9.93 -4.10 -0.09
CA ILE A 89 -10.69 -4.39 -1.31
C ILE A 89 -9.76 -4.11 -2.50
N ILE A 90 -9.35 -5.16 -3.20
CA ILE A 90 -8.46 -5.07 -4.37
C ILE A 90 -9.31 -5.02 -5.64
N LEU A 91 -9.30 -3.91 -6.37
CA LEU A 91 -10.06 -3.80 -7.60
C LEU A 91 -9.39 -4.55 -8.75
N THR A 92 -10.15 -5.44 -9.39
CA THR A 92 -9.73 -6.23 -10.56
C THR A 92 -10.84 -6.22 -11.63
N ALA A 93 -10.60 -6.80 -12.80
CA ALA A 93 -11.63 -6.93 -13.85
C ALA A 93 -12.89 -7.71 -13.41
N ARG A 94 -12.81 -8.43 -12.29
CA ARG A 94 -13.93 -9.16 -11.67
C ARG A 94 -14.67 -8.35 -10.61
N SER A 95 -14.19 -7.15 -10.27
CA SER A 95 -14.83 -6.28 -9.30
C SER A 95 -16.11 -5.68 -9.88
N GLY A 96 -17.18 -5.71 -9.08
CA GLY A 96 -18.46 -5.12 -9.46
C GLY A 96 -18.56 -3.64 -9.12
N ARG A 97 -19.67 -3.02 -9.55
CA ARG A 97 -20.00 -1.61 -9.28
C ARG A 97 -19.96 -1.24 -7.82
N ALA A 98 -20.43 -2.12 -6.93
CA ALA A 98 -20.45 -1.86 -5.48
C ALA A 98 -19.02 -1.67 -4.93
N ALA A 99 -18.08 -2.52 -5.35
CA ALA A 99 -16.69 -2.42 -4.96
C ALA A 99 -16.02 -1.14 -5.51
N LEU A 100 -16.26 -0.82 -6.79
CA LEU A 100 -15.77 0.41 -7.41
C LEU A 100 -16.34 1.65 -6.72
N ASN A 101 -17.65 1.70 -6.47
CA ASN A 101 -18.33 2.80 -5.81
C ASN A 101 -17.83 3.01 -4.38
N HIS A 102 -17.69 1.92 -3.61
CA HIS A 102 -17.12 1.99 -2.27
C HIS A 102 -15.72 2.59 -2.30
N ARG A 103 -14.88 2.20 -3.26
CA ARG A 103 -13.53 2.76 -3.39
C ARG A 103 -13.56 4.23 -3.82
N LEU A 104 -14.43 4.62 -4.75
CA LEU A 104 -14.65 6.02 -5.14
C LEU A 104 -15.07 6.89 -3.95
N GLN A 105 -15.99 6.40 -3.11
CA GLN A 105 -16.43 7.09 -1.90
C GLN A 105 -15.30 7.28 -0.88
N LEU A 106 -14.45 6.26 -0.67
CA LEU A 106 -13.26 6.39 0.18
C LEU A 106 -12.28 7.45 -0.35
N LEU A 107 -12.20 7.62 -1.67
CA LEU A 107 -11.40 8.67 -2.30
C LEU A 107 -12.08 10.05 -2.27
N GLY A 108 -13.33 10.13 -1.81
CA GLY A 108 -14.11 11.36 -1.69
C GLY A 108 -14.99 11.69 -2.90
N PHE A 109 -15.16 10.75 -3.83
CA PHE A 109 -16.03 10.92 -4.99
C PHE A 109 -17.40 10.30 -4.75
N ASN A 110 -18.45 11.08 -5.03
CA ASN A 110 -19.83 10.62 -5.00
C ASN A 110 -20.44 10.82 -6.38
N TYR A 111 -20.77 9.71 -7.04
CA TYR A 111 -21.44 9.71 -8.33
C TYR A 111 -22.86 9.18 -8.19
N ASP A 112 -23.76 9.68 -9.04
CA ASP A 112 -25.05 9.03 -9.23
C ASP A 112 -24.89 7.73 -10.03
N LYS A 113 -26.00 7.00 -10.22
CA LYS A 113 -25.96 5.70 -10.91
C LYS A 113 -25.50 5.82 -12.36
N GLU A 114 -25.94 6.85 -13.06
CA GLU A 114 -25.65 7.03 -14.49
C GLU A 114 -24.17 7.34 -14.71
N ALA A 115 -23.60 8.24 -13.92
CA ALA A 115 -22.17 8.55 -13.95
C ALA A 115 -21.32 7.36 -13.49
N LEU A 116 -21.75 6.62 -12.46
CA LEU A 116 -21.05 5.42 -12.01
C LEU A 116 -21.03 4.33 -13.10
N ASP A 117 -22.10 4.19 -13.88
CA ASP A 117 -22.17 3.23 -14.99
C ASP A 117 -21.17 3.52 -16.09
N ASP A 118 -21.00 4.80 -16.45
CA ASP A 118 -19.99 5.22 -17.43
C ASP A 118 -18.55 4.96 -16.92
N ILE A 119 -18.26 5.36 -15.68
CA ILE A 119 -16.97 5.11 -15.03
C ILE A 119 -16.68 3.61 -14.97
N TYR A 120 -17.70 2.79 -14.69
CA TYR A 120 -17.56 1.34 -14.62
C TYR A 120 -17.19 0.71 -15.98
N GLN A 121 -17.71 1.21 -17.10
CA GLN A 121 -17.29 0.72 -18.42
C GLN A 121 -15.81 1.03 -18.71
N ARG A 122 -15.38 2.24 -18.38
CA ARG A 122 -13.96 2.64 -18.49
C ARG A 122 -13.07 1.82 -17.55
N PHE A 123 -13.56 1.54 -16.35
CA PHE A 123 -12.90 0.68 -15.36
C PHE A 123 -12.62 -0.72 -15.92
N LEU A 124 -13.62 -1.38 -16.54
CA LEU A 124 -13.45 -2.72 -17.10
C LEU A 124 -12.37 -2.76 -18.19
N ILE A 125 -12.36 -1.77 -19.09
CA ILE A 125 -11.34 -1.66 -20.14
C ILE A 125 -9.93 -1.51 -19.54
N LEU A 126 -9.80 -0.74 -18.46
CA LEU A 126 -8.53 -0.55 -17.78
C LEU A 126 -8.09 -1.80 -17.00
N ALA A 127 -9.02 -2.45 -16.30
CA ALA A 127 -8.78 -3.63 -15.50
C ALA A 127 -8.47 -4.89 -16.33
N ASP A 128 -8.99 -4.98 -17.56
CA ASP A 128 -8.60 -6.04 -18.50
C ASP A 128 -7.14 -5.90 -18.95
N LYS A 129 -6.63 -4.66 -19.03
CA LYS A 129 -5.23 -4.37 -19.39
C LYS A 129 -4.29 -4.48 -18.20
N LYS A 130 -4.77 -4.15 -16.99
CA LYS A 130 -3.98 -4.07 -15.75
C LYS A 130 -4.58 -4.98 -14.69
N LYS A 131 -3.81 -6.00 -14.28
CA LYS A 131 -4.27 -7.05 -13.34
C LYS A 131 -4.85 -6.52 -12.02
N GLU A 132 -4.32 -5.41 -11.51
CA GLU A 132 -4.76 -4.74 -10.28
C GLU A 132 -4.86 -3.24 -10.54
N ILE A 133 -6.00 -2.64 -10.15
CA ILE A 133 -6.28 -1.22 -10.31
C ILE A 133 -5.98 -0.48 -9.00
N ASN A 134 -5.16 0.55 -9.08
CA ASN A 134 -4.78 1.39 -7.94
C ASN A 134 -5.64 2.67 -7.87
N ASP A 135 -5.46 3.47 -6.82
CA ASP A 135 -6.31 4.66 -6.62
C ASP A 135 -6.09 5.77 -7.67
N GLU A 136 -4.92 5.83 -8.30
CA GLU A 136 -4.64 6.80 -9.36
C GLU A 136 -5.38 6.43 -10.64
N ASP A 137 -5.39 5.13 -10.98
CA ASP A 137 -6.19 4.60 -12.08
C ASP A 137 -7.68 4.95 -11.87
N ILE A 138 -8.19 4.74 -10.65
CA ILE A 138 -9.59 5.08 -10.30
C ILE A 138 -9.85 6.57 -10.48
N ARG A 139 -8.94 7.43 -10.01
CA ARG A 139 -9.03 8.88 -10.21
C ARG A 139 -9.07 9.23 -11.69
N MET A 140 -8.21 8.64 -12.51
CA MET A 140 -8.20 8.86 -13.97
C MET A 140 -9.54 8.50 -14.62
N LEU A 141 -10.19 7.43 -14.15
CA LEU A 141 -11.50 6.99 -14.65
C LEU A 141 -12.63 7.97 -14.36
N THR A 142 -12.49 8.85 -13.38
CA THR A 142 -13.53 9.85 -13.08
C THR A 142 -13.63 10.97 -14.10
N GLY A 143 -12.65 11.11 -15.00
CA GLY A 143 -12.58 12.26 -15.91
C GLY A 143 -12.16 13.56 -15.22
N GLU A 144 -12.11 13.58 -13.88
CA GLU A 144 -11.19 14.46 -13.17
C GLU A 144 -9.77 13.96 -13.46
N VAL A 145 -9.23 14.38 -14.61
CA VAL A 145 -7.86 14.89 -14.55
C VAL A 145 -7.90 15.84 -13.36
N PHE A 146 -7.10 15.61 -12.34
CA PHE A 146 -6.83 16.68 -11.40
C PHE A 146 -6.37 17.88 -12.23
N GLN A 147 -7.30 18.78 -12.54
CA GLN A 147 -7.06 20.22 -12.70
C GLN A 147 -6.89 20.84 -11.31
N GLY A 148 -6.50 20.06 -10.31
CA GLY A 148 -5.72 20.56 -9.20
C GLY A 148 -4.27 20.61 -9.66
N GLU A 149 -3.80 21.80 -9.97
CA GLU A 149 -2.40 22.21 -9.88
C GLU A 149 -1.81 21.84 -8.51
N LYS A 150 -1.54 20.56 -8.23
CA LYS A 150 -0.77 20.06 -7.07
C LYS A 150 -0.14 18.68 -7.34
N SER A 151 0.20 18.35 -8.59
CA SER A 151 0.90 17.10 -8.87
C SER A 151 2.36 17.20 -8.41
N LEU A 152 2.61 16.80 -7.15
CA LEU A 152 3.95 16.50 -6.68
C LEU A 152 4.57 15.47 -7.63
N LYS A 153 5.46 15.92 -8.50
CA LYS A 153 6.12 15.07 -9.48
C LYS A 153 7.62 15.12 -9.29
N LEU A 154 8.26 13.95 -9.29
CA LEU A 154 9.71 13.84 -9.28
C LEU A 154 10.26 14.30 -10.63
N GLU A 155 11.03 15.38 -10.63
CA GLU A 155 11.70 15.92 -11.83
C GLU A 155 13.20 15.64 -11.82
N VAL A 156 13.80 15.68 -10.62
CA VAL A 156 15.23 15.44 -10.43
C VAL A 156 15.42 14.47 -9.28
N LEU A 157 16.22 13.44 -9.51
CA LEU A 157 16.76 12.59 -8.47
C LEU A 157 18.23 12.33 -8.80
N GLN A 158 19.11 12.82 -7.93
CA GLN A 158 20.53 12.51 -7.97
C GLN A 158 20.93 11.97 -6.62
N VAL A 159 21.54 10.79 -6.59
CA VAL A 159 21.99 10.16 -5.36
C VAL A 159 23.45 9.78 -5.48
N THR A 160 24.23 10.13 -4.46
CA THR A 160 25.63 9.74 -4.32
C THR A 160 25.77 8.93 -3.05
N CYS A 161 26.20 7.68 -3.17
CA CYS A 161 26.40 6.77 -2.05
C CYS A 161 27.58 5.83 -2.29
N GLY A 162 28.16 5.30 -1.22
CA GLY A 162 29.30 4.39 -1.27
C GLY A 162 29.61 3.84 0.13
N LYS A 163 30.36 2.74 0.19
CA LYS A 163 30.63 2.01 1.45
C LYS A 163 31.26 2.87 2.56
N SER A 164 32.00 3.90 2.19
CA SER A 164 32.71 4.80 3.12
C SER A 164 32.36 6.28 2.90
N THR A 165 31.24 6.56 2.24
CA THR A 165 30.76 7.93 2.03
C THR A 165 29.42 8.11 2.73
N VAL A 166 29.14 9.33 3.21
CA VAL A 166 27.81 9.67 3.71
C VAL A 166 26.88 9.75 2.49
N PRO A 167 25.80 8.94 2.41
CA PRO A 167 24.83 9.04 1.33
C PRO A 167 24.18 10.42 1.29
N VAL A 168 24.14 11.01 0.10
CA VAL A 168 23.51 12.31 -0.15
C VAL A 168 22.59 12.19 -1.36
N ALA A 169 21.40 12.77 -1.25
CA ALA A 169 20.45 12.85 -2.33
C ALA A 169 20.02 14.30 -2.58
N THR A 170 19.96 14.68 -3.85
CA THR A 170 19.31 15.90 -4.33
C THR A 170 18.03 15.50 -5.04
N VAL A 171 16.91 16.06 -4.58
CA VAL A 171 15.58 15.80 -5.11
C VAL A 171 14.99 17.11 -5.62
N GLY A 172 14.42 17.08 -6.82
CA GLY A 172 13.62 18.16 -7.39
C GLY A 172 12.18 17.72 -7.57
N LEU A 173 11.25 18.41 -6.92
CA LEU A 173 9.81 18.17 -7.05
C LEU A 173 9.15 19.33 -7.78
N ARG A 174 8.30 19.01 -8.76
CA ARG A 174 7.34 19.98 -9.29
C ARG A 174 6.20 20.12 -8.30
N ILE A 175 5.98 21.31 -7.78
CA ILE A 175 4.90 21.66 -6.86
C ILE A 175 4.19 22.87 -7.45
N ASN A 176 2.89 22.76 -7.75
CA ASN A 176 2.09 23.84 -8.34
C ASN A 176 2.71 24.45 -9.61
N GLY A 177 3.37 23.64 -10.43
CA GLY A 177 4.01 24.07 -11.68
C GLY A 177 5.49 24.51 -11.55
N GLU A 178 5.97 24.84 -10.35
CA GLU A 178 7.36 25.23 -10.10
C GLU A 178 8.20 24.05 -9.59
N VAL A 179 9.47 24.01 -9.99
CA VAL A 179 10.40 22.95 -9.53
C VAL A 179 11.16 23.47 -8.32
N HIS A 180 10.95 22.81 -7.18
CA HIS A 180 11.70 23.07 -5.94
C HIS A 180 12.70 21.96 -5.72
N THR A 181 13.93 22.32 -5.35
CA THR A 181 15.02 21.38 -5.10
C THR A 181 15.45 21.40 -3.64
N SER A 182 15.82 20.22 -3.14
CA SER A 182 16.36 20.05 -1.80
C SER A 182 17.44 18.98 -1.82
N THR A 183 18.43 19.13 -0.96
CA THR A 183 19.49 18.17 -0.76
C THR A 183 19.51 17.75 0.70
N ALA A 184 19.65 16.46 0.95
CA ALA A 184 19.78 15.92 2.30
C ALA A 184 20.76 14.74 2.35
N ALA A 185 21.37 14.55 3.50
CA ALA A 185 22.10 13.34 3.85
C ALA A 185 21.16 12.33 4.53
N GLY A 186 21.56 11.06 4.54
CA GLY A 186 20.81 10.00 5.21
C GLY A 186 21.68 8.79 5.52
N ASN A 187 21.11 7.80 6.20
CA ASN A 187 21.80 6.54 6.50
C ASN A 187 21.95 5.61 5.27
N GLY A 188 21.29 5.96 4.16
CA GLY A 188 21.28 5.24 2.90
C GLY A 188 20.79 6.14 1.76
N PRO A 189 20.93 5.69 0.49
CA PRO A 189 20.49 6.47 -0.68
C PRO A 189 18.99 6.82 -0.64
N ILE A 190 18.16 5.86 -0.20
CA ILE A 190 16.71 6.03 -0.09
C ILE A 190 16.34 6.97 1.06
N ASP A 191 16.96 6.80 2.23
CA ASP A 191 16.72 7.66 3.40
C ASP A 191 17.12 9.12 3.14
N ALA A 192 18.27 9.33 2.47
CA ALA A 192 18.70 10.65 2.03
C ALA A 192 17.66 11.28 1.09
N ALA A 193 17.15 10.51 0.13
CA ALA A 193 16.14 11.00 -0.81
C ALA A 193 14.80 11.29 -0.12
N PHE A 194 14.33 10.44 0.79
CA PHE A 194 13.11 10.68 1.58
C PHE A 194 13.25 11.92 2.47
N THR A 195 14.43 12.15 3.02
CA THR A 195 14.71 13.33 3.82
C THR A 195 14.69 14.59 2.97
N ALA A 196 15.28 14.56 1.77
CA ALA A 196 15.19 15.67 0.82
C ALA A 196 13.73 15.96 0.41
N VAL A 197 12.93 14.92 0.15
CA VAL A 197 11.48 15.03 -0.10
C VAL A 197 10.76 15.66 1.08
N LYS A 198 10.99 15.18 2.31
CA LYS A 198 10.37 15.74 3.54
C LYS A 198 10.72 17.21 3.77
N HIS A 199 11.91 17.67 3.37
CA HIS A 199 12.26 19.09 3.42
C HIS A 199 11.46 19.95 2.42
N LEU A 200 11.07 19.38 1.28
CA LEU A 200 10.27 20.07 0.25
C LEU A 200 8.78 20.10 0.59
N ILE A 201 8.29 19.04 1.23
CA ILE A 201 6.88 18.87 1.57
C ILE A 201 6.78 19.00 3.08
N SER A 202 6.45 20.19 3.58
CA SER A 202 6.36 20.55 5.01
C SER A 202 5.26 19.81 5.78
N ARG A 203 5.26 18.47 5.73
CA ARG A 203 4.28 17.56 6.33
C ARG A 203 5.03 16.54 7.17
N THR A 204 4.59 16.36 8.41
CA THR A 204 5.17 15.38 9.33
C THR A 204 4.60 14.00 9.04
N VAL A 205 5.41 13.10 8.50
CA VAL A 205 4.96 11.77 8.09
C VAL A 205 5.86 10.69 8.70
N HIS A 206 5.26 9.57 9.10
CA HIS A 206 5.97 8.41 9.65
C HIS A 206 5.90 7.24 8.66
N LEU A 207 7.04 6.61 8.38
CA LEU A 207 7.11 5.46 7.49
C LEU A 207 6.82 4.18 8.30
N GLU A 208 5.67 3.57 8.06
CA GLU A 208 5.21 2.36 8.76
C GLU A 208 5.68 1.08 8.06
N GLU A 209 5.65 1.07 6.73
CA GLU A 209 6.07 -0.08 5.92
C GLU A 209 6.86 0.39 4.70
N PHE A 210 7.93 -0.33 4.39
CA PHE A 210 8.75 -0.15 3.21
C PHE A 210 9.17 -1.52 2.68
N LEU A 211 8.58 -1.93 1.56
CA LEU A 211 8.81 -3.24 0.95
C LEU A 211 9.25 -3.09 -0.50
N ILE A 212 10.38 -3.69 -0.84
CA ILE A 212 10.91 -3.79 -2.21
C ILE A 212 10.79 -5.23 -2.68
N GLN A 213 10.26 -5.45 -3.89
CA GLN A 213 10.13 -6.76 -4.51
C GLN A 213 10.62 -6.71 -5.96
N ALA A 214 11.41 -7.70 -6.37
CA ALA A 214 11.67 -7.93 -7.80
C ALA A 214 10.41 -8.50 -8.48
N ILE A 215 10.13 -8.09 -9.72
CA ILE A 215 8.96 -8.54 -10.49
C ILE A 215 9.29 -9.82 -11.28
N THR A 216 10.46 -9.88 -11.88
CA THR A 216 10.98 -10.99 -12.68
C THR A 216 12.38 -11.42 -12.20
N LYS A 217 13.15 -12.07 -13.08
CA LYS A 217 14.50 -12.59 -12.78
C LYS A 217 15.50 -11.84 -13.65
N GLY A 218 16.49 -11.20 -13.04
CA GLY A 218 17.53 -10.47 -13.76
C GLY A 218 18.11 -9.36 -12.90
N SER A 219 19.31 -8.88 -13.23
CA SER A 219 19.93 -7.71 -12.59
C SER A 219 19.38 -6.37 -13.10
N ASP A 220 18.57 -6.42 -14.15
CA ASP A 220 17.95 -5.32 -14.89
C ASP A 220 16.42 -5.29 -14.73
N ASP A 221 15.90 -6.08 -13.78
CA ASP A 221 14.48 -6.21 -13.53
C ASP A 221 13.87 -4.96 -12.86
N PHE A 222 12.56 -4.82 -13.00
CA PHE A 222 11.81 -3.77 -12.31
C PHE A 222 11.66 -4.09 -10.82
N GLY A 223 12.11 -3.16 -9.98
CA GLY A 223 11.79 -3.13 -8.56
C GLY A 223 10.40 -2.55 -8.34
N LYS A 224 9.51 -3.33 -7.73
CA LYS A 224 8.23 -2.85 -7.19
C LYS A 224 8.42 -2.44 -5.75
N VAL A 225 8.10 -1.19 -5.44
CA VAL A 225 8.16 -0.63 -4.10
C VAL A 225 6.75 -0.36 -3.59
N HIS A 226 6.51 -0.81 -2.37
CA HIS A 226 5.30 -0.57 -1.60
C HIS A 226 5.67 0.20 -0.33
N ILE A 227 4.96 1.30 -0.09
CA ILE A 227 5.16 2.18 1.05
C ILE A 227 3.85 2.36 1.81
N GLN A 228 3.95 2.35 3.13
CA GLN A 228 2.88 2.77 4.02
C GLN A 228 3.37 3.94 4.87
N VAL A 229 2.63 5.04 4.83
CA VAL A 229 2.92 6.26 5.58
C VAL A 229 1.77 6.57 6.52
N GLU A 230 2.07 6.85 7.79
CA GLU A 230 1.13 7.42 8.75
C GLU A 230 1.26 8.96 8.79
N HIS A 231 0.11 9.63 8.71
CA HIS A 231 -0.03 11.06 9.00
C HIS A 231 -1.30 11.28 9.84
N GLU A 232 -1.15 11.89 11.01
CA GLU A 232 -2.26 12.17 11.94
C GLU A 232 -3.15 10.94 12.23
N GLY A 233 -2.53 9.77 12.44
CA GLY A 233 -3.23 8.51 12.72
C GLY A 233 -3.87 7.83 11.49
N LYS A 234 -3.87 8.47 10.32
CA LYS A 234 -4.37 7.89 9.06
C LYS A 234 -3.24 7.28 8.24
N ILE A 235 -3.54 6.16 7.61
CA ILE A 235 -2.59 5.43 6.77
C ILE A 235 -2.80 5.78 5.29
N TYR A 236 -1.69 6.03 4.62
CA TYR A 236 -1.61 6.31 3.19
C TYR A 236 -0.64 5.32 2.54
N TYR A 237 -1.05 4.80 1.39
CA TYR A 237 -0.28 3.82 0.65
C TYR A 237 0.37 4.45 -0.57
N GLY A 238 1.61 4.05 -0.84
CA GLY A 238 2.43 4.50 -1.95
C GLY A 238 2.94 3.33 -2.78
N PHE A 239 2.94 3.47 -4.10
CA PHE A 239 3.42 2.44 -5.02
C PHE A 239 4.38 3.05 -6.04
N GLY A 240 5.48 2.37 -6.30
CA GLY A 240 6.49 2.79 -7.27
C GLY A 240 7.05 1.59 -8.01
N THR A 241 7.36 1.79 -9.29
CA THR A 241 7.90 0.71 -10.12
C THR A 241 8.94 1.27 -11.06
N ASN A 242 10.19 0.86 -10.91
CA ASN A 242 11.30 1.34 -11.72
C ASN A 242 12.42 0.29 -11.72
N THR A 243 13.26 0.28 -12.75
CA THR A 243 14.48 -0.55 -12.76
C THR A 243 15.50 -0.04 -11.73
N ASP A 244 15.52 1.27 -11.48
CA ASP A 244 16.23 1.86 -10.35
C ASP A 244 15.37 1.82 -9.08
N ILE A 245 15.75 0.96 -8.14
CA ILE A 245 15.05 0.81 -6.86
C ILE A 245 15.02 2.10 -6.04
N VAL A 246 15.99 3.01 -6.21
CA VAL A 246 16.01 4.28 -5.48
C VAL A 246 14.94 5.19 -6.07
N THR A 247 14.86 5.30 -7.40
CA THR A 247 13.80 6.03 -8.09
C THR A 247 12.42 5.47 -7.73
N ALA A 248 12.21 4.15 -7.83
CA ALA A 248 10.95 3.51 -7.46
C ALA A 248 10.55 3.81 -6.01
N SER A 249 11.52 3.88 -5.10
CA SER A 249 11.27 4.19 -3.69
C SER A 249 10.80 5.62 -3.49
N VAL A 250 11.45 6.58 -4.16
CA VAL A 250 11.10 8.00 -4.06
C VAL A 250 9.73 8.26 -4.69
N GLU A 251 9.44 7.68 -5.84
CA GLU A 251 8.13 7.76 -6.50
C GLU A 251 7.02 7.17 -5.61
N ALA A 252 7.24 5.99 -5.01
CA ALA A 252 6.29 5.40 -4.08
C ALA A 252 6.03 6.30 -2.86
N PHE A 253 7.07 6.96 -2.35
CA PHE A 253 6.94 7.83 -1.19
C PHE A 253 6.16 9.11 -1.53
N ILE A 254 6.43 9.70 -2.70
CA ILE A 254 5.68 10.85 -3.22
C ILE A 254 4.21 10.48 -3.47
N ASP A 255 3.95 9.30 -4.06
CA ASP A 255 2.59 8.78 -4.27
C ASP A 255 1.83 8.69 -2.93
N ALA A 256 2.43 8.14 -1.87
CA ALA A 256 1.83 8.11 -0.53
C ALA A 256 1.54 9.53 0.02
N ILE A 257 2.51 10.44 -0.06
CA ILE A 257 2.39 11.79 0.51
C ILE A 257 1.38 12.65 -0.25
N SER A 258 1.30 12.49 -1.58
CA SER A 258 0.36 13.24 -2.43
C SER A 258 -1.10 13.01 -2.06
N LYS A 259 -1.41 11.86 -1.43
CA LYS A 259 -2.75 11.48 -0.97
C LYS A 259 -3.13 12.09 0.38
N ILE A 260 -2.18 12.68 1.09
CA ILE A 260 -2.44 13.43 2.33
C ILE A 260 -3.09 14.76 1.94
N LYS A 261 -4.26 15.06 2.51
CA LYS A 261 -5.00 16.31 2.23
C LYS A 261 -4.42 17.46 3.04
#